data_AF-A0A0L0M4W3-F1
#
_entry.id   AF-A0A0L0M4W3-F1
#
_cell.length_a   1.000
_cell.length_b   1.000
_cell.length_c   1.000
_cell.angle_alpha   90.00
_cell.angle_beta   90.00
_cell.angle_gamma   90.00
#
_symmetry.space_group_name_H-M   'P 1'
#
loop_
_entity.id
_entity.type
_entity.pdbx_description
1 polymer ?
#
loop_
_entity_poly.entity_id
_entity_poly.type
_entity_poly.pdbx_seq_one_letter_code
_entity_poly.pdbx_strand_id
1 'polypeptide(L)'
;MLFATRISPVCTPAIASTLSDVGDEAFILEHMHLYDTFWRDDWRHWFETQGKPAHSNGKEWLGFDLYSMVIQAAVDGMGLAIGHDALIEKELSSGLLVAPFAASVESPKSFT
;
A
#
# COMPACT_ATOMS: atom_id res chain seq x y z
N MET A 1 -19.25 10.45 -14.17
CA MET A 1 -19.01 10.36 -12.72
C MET A 1 -17.65 9.73 -12.57
N LEU A 2 -16.64 10.52 -12.21
CA LEU A 2 -15.27 10.04 -12.03
C LEU A 2 -15.18 9.43 -10.63
N PHE A 3 -14.93 8.13 -10.57
CA PHE A 3 -14.69 7.44 -9.30
C PHE A 3 -13.29 7.86 -8.83
N ALA A 4 -13.21 8.76 -7.85
CA ALA A 4 -11.97 8.99 -7.11
C ALA A 4 -11.60 7.67 -6.41
N THR A 5 -10.55 7.02 -6.88
CA THR A 5 -10.12 5.74 -6.30
C THR A 5 -9.28 6.04 -5.08
N ARG A 6 -9.76 5.68 -3.91
CA ARG A 6 -8.99 5.80 -2.69
C ARG A 6 -7.87 4.76 -2.70
N ILE A 7 -6.68 5.18 -2.27
CA ILE A 7 -5.50 4.35 -2.09
C ILE A 7 -5.08 4.36 -0.63
N SER A 8 -4.69 3.21 -0.14
CA SER A 8 -4.14 3.06 1.20
C SER A 8 -3.08 1.96 1.21
N PRO A 9 -2.05 2.04 2.08
CA PRO A 9 -1.16 0.93 2.28
C PRO A 9 -1.94 -0.23 2.89
N VAL A 10 -1.67 -1.42 2.38
CA VAL A 10 -2.29 -2.67 2.82
C VAL A 10 -1.25 -3.75 3.03
N CYS A 11 -1.52 -4.63 3.98
CA CYS A 11 -0.69 -5.79 4.29
C CYS A 11 -1.55 -6.88 4.94
N THR A 12 -0.96 -8.04 5.24
CA THR A 12 -1.64 -9.08 6.01
C THR A 12 -1.85 -8.66 7.48
N PRO A 13 -2.84 -9.23 8.19
CA PRO A 13 -3.01 -8.99 9.62
C PRO A 13 -1.76 -9.32 10.46
N ALA A 14 -0.96 -10.29 10.03
CA ALA A 14 0.29 -10.65 10.70
C ALA A 14 1.33 -9.51 10.65
N ILE A 15 1.50 -8.90 9.47
CA ILE A 15 2.35 -7.71 9.29
C ILE A 15 1.74 -6.52 10.04
N ALA A 16 0.43 -6.34 10.00
CA ALA A 16 -0.22 -5.25 10.74
C ALA A 16 -0.08 -5.38 12.26
N SER A 17 0.04 -6.60 12.81
CA SER A 17 0.20 -6.79 14.24
C SER A 17 1.53 -6.25 14.78
N THR A 18 2.59 -6.25 13.97
CA THR A 18 3.91 -5.75 14.37
C THR A 18 3.99 -4.20 14.34
N LEU A 19 3.02 -3.51 13.73
CA LEU A 19 2.87 -2.05 13.83
C LEU A 19 2.56 -1.57 15.25
N SER A 20 1.88 -2.40 16.06
CA SER A 20 1.56 -1.99 17.42
C SER A 20 2.80 -1.83 18.32
N ASP A 21 3.93 -2.43 17.91
CA ASP A 21 5.23 -2.34 18.59
C ASP A 21 6.18 -1.27 18.00
N VAL A 22 5.94 -0.85 16.76
CA VAL A 22 6.83 0.06 16.01
C VAL A 22 6.01 1.24 15.49
N GLY A 23 6.37 2.47 15.87
CA GLY A 23 5.65 3.66 15.40
C GLY A 23 5.53 3.71 13.87
N ASP A 24 4.39 4.23 13.37
CA ASP A 24 3.95 4.19 11.96
C ASP A 24 5.05 4.51 10.94
N GLU A 25 5.95 5.44 11.25
CA GLU A 25 7.01 5.87 10.34
C GLU A 25 8.17 4.87 10.23
N ALA A 26 8.68 4.36 11.35
CA ALA A 26 9.78 3.39 11.33
C ALA A 26 9.33 2.08 10.68
N PHE A 27 8.08 1.69 10.92
CA PHE A 27 7.52 0.47 10.35
C PHE A 27 7.45 0.50 8.82
N ILE A 28 6.92 1.60 8.27
CA ILE A 28 6.79 1.74 6.81
C ILE A 28 8.17 1.67 6.18
N LEU A 29 9.19 2.30 6.78
CA LEU A 29 10.55 2.32 6.26
C LEU A 29 11.29 0.98 6.35
N GLU A 30 10.85 0.08 7.24
CA GLU A 30 11.52 -1.20 7.52
C GLU A 30 10.98 -2.39 6.70
N HIS A 31 9.81 -2.25 6.08
CA HIS A 31 9.17 -3.34 5.32
C HIS A 31 9.37 -3.21 3.81
N MET A 32 9.32 -4.35 3.12
CA MET A 32 9.43 -4.40 1.65
C MET A 32 8.21 -3.70 1.02
N HIS A 33 8.46 -2.77 0.09
CA HIS A 33 7.43 -2.03 -0.61
C HIS A 33 7.14 -2.68 -1.96
N LEU A 34 5.94 -3.25 -2.10
CA LEU A 34 5.43 -3.82 -3.32
C LEU A 34 4.77 -2.71 -4.14
N TYR A 35 5.09 -2.63 -5.43
CA TYR A 35 4.50 -1.61 -6.30
C TYR A 35 4.24 -2.14 -7.71
N ASP A 36 3.19 -1.62 -8.33
CA ASP A 36 2.90 -1.81 -9.74
C ASP A 36 3.69 -0.79 -10.55
N THR A 37 4.32 -1.20 -11.66
CA THR A 37 5.17 -0.30 -12.46
C THR A 37 4.39 0.85 -13.10
N PHE A 38 3.10 0.69 -13.37
CA PHE A 38 2.19 1.73 -13.86
C PHE A 38 1.76 2.70 -12.74
N TRP A 39 1.67 2.23 -11.49
CA TRP A 39 1.33 3.01 -10.29
C TRP A 39 2.50 3.26 -9.34
N ARG A 40 3.73 3.31 -9.87
CA ARG A 40 4.96 3.56 -9.08
C ARG A 40 4.87 4.80 -8.18
N ASP A 41 4.14 5.82 -8.63
CA ASP A 41 4.01 7.09 -7.93
C ASP A 41 3.01 7.07 -6.77
N ASP A 42 2.23 6.01 -6.60
CA ASP A 42 1.19 5.95 -5.56
C ASP A 42 1.77 5.96 -4.15
N TRP A 43 2.90 5.27 -3.95
CA TRP A 43 3.66 5.35 -2.71
C TRP A 43 4.13 6.78 -2.44
N ARG A 44 4.72 7.45 -3.44
CA ARG A 44 5.17 8.85 -3.32
C ARG A 44 4.00 9.74 -2.93
N HIS A 45 2.87 9.60 -3.61
CA HIS A 45 1.66 10.39 -3.34
C HIS A 45 1.16 10.16 -1.91
N TRP A 46 1.06 8.90 -1.49
CA TRP A 46 0.64 8.58 -0.14
C TRP A 46 1.58 9.21 0.91
N PHE A 47 2.91 9.08 0.76
CA PHE A 47 3.87 9.74 1.67
C PHE A 47 3.72 11.26 1.72
N GLU A 48 3.58 11.92 0.57
CA GLU A 48 3.41 13.36 0.47
C GLU A 48 2.16 13.84 1.22
N THR A 49 1.05 13.11 1.12
CA THR A 49 -0.18 13.47 1.85
C THR A 49 -0.09 13.25 3.36
N GLN A 50 0.81 12.38 3.82
CA GLN A 50 1.13 12.24 5.24
C GLN A 50 2.09 13.33 5.74
N GLY A 51 2.52 14.25 4.87
CA GLY A 51 3.54 15.25 5.18
C GLY A 51 4.92 14.63 5.42
N LYS A 52 5.14 13.39 4.95
CA LYS A 52 6.38 12.65 5.12
C LYS A 52 7.25 12.81 3.87
N PRO A 53 8.59 12.88 4.00
CA PRO A 53 9.46 12.78 2.85
C PRO A 53 9.16 11.47 2.11
N ALA A 54 9.10 11.50 0.78
CA ALA A 54 9.08 10.29 -0.02
C ALA A 54 10.43 9.58 0.16
N HIS A 55 10.56 8.77 1.21
CA HIS A 55 11.82 8.18 1.61
C HIS A 55 12.25 7.13 0.57
N SER A 56 13.42 7.39 -0.06
CA SER A 56 14.05 6.52 -1.06
C SER A 56 15.09 5.55 -0.47
N ASN A 57 15.23 5.46 0.86
CA ASN A 57 16.42 4.85 1.48
C ASN A 57 16.13 3.67 2.43
N GLY A 58 14.92 3.11 2.43
CA GLY A 58 14.59 1.85 3.12
C GLY A 58 14.71 0.65 2.16
N LYS A 59 15.18 -0.49 2.68
CA LYS A 59 15.46 -1.73 1.92
C LYS A 59 14.31 -2.17 1.01
N GLU A 60 14.71 -2.63 -0.17
CA GLU A 60 13.99 -3.46 -1.16
C GLU A 60 12.59 -2.99 -1.55
N TRP A 61 12.50 -2.33 -2.70
CA TRP A 61 11.26 -2.11 -3.42
C TRP A 61 11.12 -3.20 -4.46
N LEU A 62 10.00 -3.92 -4.46
CA LEU A 62 9.73 -4.98 -5.42
C LEU A 62 8.64 -4.53 -6.39
N GLY A 63 9.05 -4.30 -7.63
CA GLY A 63 8.15 -3.90 -8.71
C GLY A 63 7.57 -5.09 -9.45
N PHE A 64 6.29 -5.01 -9.79
CA PHE A 64 5.60 -5.97 -10.63
C PHE A 64 4.94 -5.26 -11.81
N ASP A 65 4.83 -5.96 -12.94
CA ASP A 65 4.19 -5.41 -14.15
C ASP A 65 2.65 -5.52 -14.13
N LEU A 66 2.11 -6.30 -13.19
CA LEU A 66 0.67 -6.51 -13.04
C LEU A 66 0.26 -6.26 -11.59
N TYR A 67 -0.72 -5.40 -11.39
CA TYR A 67 -1.30 -5.12 -10.08
C TYR A 67 -1.78 -6.37 -9.34
N SER A 68 -2.33 -7.36 -10.05
CA SER A 68 -2.73 -8.64 -9.44
C SER A 68 -1.57 -9.38 -8.78
N MET A 69 -0.35 -9.26 -9.30
CA MET A 69 0.84 -9.84 -8.69
C MET A 69 1.26 -9.08 -7.44
N VAL A 70 1.11 -7.74 -7.43
CA VAL A 70 1.35 -6.91 -6.24
C VAL A 70 0.43 -7.36 -5.10
N ILE A 71 -0.87 -7.50 -5.39
CA ILE A 71 -1.86 -7.92 -4.39
C ILE A 71 -1.63 -9.37 -3.95
N GLN A 72 -1.29 -10.28 -4.86
CA GLN A 72 -0.94 -11.65 -4.47
C GLN A 72 0.29 -11.68 -3.55
N ALA A 73 1.35 -10.95 -3.88
CA ALA A 73 2.53 -10.85 -3.02
C ALA A 73 2.22 -10.24 -1.64
N ALA A 74 1.31 -9.27 -1.58
CA ALA A 74 0.83 -8.71 -0.32
C ALA A 74 0.06 -9.75 0.51
N VAL A 75 -0.85 -10.50 -0.13
CA VAL A 75 -1.62 -11.60 0.49
C VAL A 75 -0.68 -12.71 0.99
N ASP A 76 0.39 -12.99 0.26
CA ASP A 76 1.42 -13.97 0.62
C ASP A 76 2.34 -13.47 1.76
N GLY A 77 2.12 -12.25 2.26
CA GLY A 77 2.87 -11.67 3.38
C GLY A 77 4.27 -11.20 3.02
N MET A 78 4.52 -10.88 1.74
CA MET A 78 5.84 -10.44 1.30
C MET A 78 6.16 -8.99 1.72
N GLY A 79 5.15 -8.16 1.99
CA GLY A 79 5.38 -6.77 2.38
C GLY A 79 4.13 -5.91 2.39
N LEU A 80 4.33 -4.60 2.28
CA LEU A 80 3.27 -3.61 2.13
C LEU A 80 3.05 -3.33 0.65
N ALA A 81 1.79 -3.22 0.24
CA ALA A 81 1.39 -2.72 -1.08
C ALA A 81 0.56 -1.44 -0.93
N ILE A 82 0.48 -0.62 -1.98
CA ILE A 82 -0.64 0.31 -2.11
C ILE A 82 -1.82 -0.44 -2.72
N GLY A 83 -2.92 -0.48 -1.98
CA GLY A 83 -4.20 -1.00 -2.43
C GLY A 83 -5.09 0.12 -2.94
N HIS A 84 -5.70 -0.06 -4.11
CA HIS A 84 -6.84 0.74 -4.56
C HIS A 84 -8.13 0.12 -4.03
N ASP A 85 -8.84 0.79 -3.13
CA ASP A 85 -9.98 0.24 -2.38
C ASP A 85 -11.02 -0.45 -3.29
N ALA A 86 -11.29 0.12 -4.47
CA ALA A 86 -12.24 -0.41 -5.44
C ALA A 86 -11.80 -1.73 -6.11
N LEU A 87 -10.51 -2.05 -6.09
CA LEU A 87 -9.94 -3.26 -6.69
C LEU A 87 -9.66 -4.36 -5.67
N ILE A 88 -9.62 -4.03 -4.37
CA ILE A 88 -9.24 -4.97 -3.29
C ILE A 88 -10.33 -5.15 -2.23
N GLU A 89 -11.58 -4.76 -2.55
CA GLU A 89 -12.73 -4.87 -1.64
C GLU A 89 -12.90 -6.30 -1.12
N LYS A 90 -12.63 -7.31 -1.96
CA LYS A 90 -12.72 -8.72 -1.58
C LYS A 90 -11.67 -9.10 -0.54
N GLU A 91 -10.43 -8.69 -0.73
CA GLU A 91 -9.30 -9.00 0.16
C GLU A 91 -9.48 -8.30 1.51
N LEU A 92 -9.99 -7.05 1.50
CA LEU A 92 -10.33 -6.30 2.71
C LEU A 92 -11.51 -6.91 3.46
N SER A 93 -12.61 -7.23 2.76
CA SER A 93 -13.82 -7.79 3.38
C SER A 93 -13.63 -9.21 3.92
N SER A 94 -12.73 -9.99 3.31
CA SER A 94 -12.35 -11.33 3.79
C SER A 94 -11.28 -11.29 4.90
N GLY A 95 -10.65 -10.14 5.15
CA GLY A 95 -9.56 -9.99 6.11
C GLY A 95 -8.24 -10.61 5.68
N LEU A 96 -8.09 -10.97 4.40
CA LEU A 96 -6.80 -11.39 3.84
C LEU A 96 -5.79 -10.25 3.86
N LEU A 97 -6.27 -9.05 3.57
CA LEU A 97 -5.54 -7.80 3.72
C LEU A 97 -6.27 -6.89 4.70
N VAL A 98 -5.50 -6.03 5.36
CA VAL A 98 -5.98 -4.94 6.19
C VAL A 98 -5.28 -3.66 5.78
N ALA A 99 -5.93 -2.53 5.99
CA ALA A 99 -5.34 -1.20 5.86
C ALA A 99 -4.92 -0.71 7.25
N PRO A 100 -3.65 -0.87 7.65
CA PRO A 100 -3.25 -0.61 9.02
C PRO A 100 -3.15 0.89 9.35
N PHE A 101 -3.08 1.77 8.36
CA PHE A 101 -3.02 3.21 8.57
C PHE A 101 -4.40 3.84 8.32
N ALA A 102 -4.82 4.75 9.20
CA ALA A 102 -6.12 5.40 9.11
C ALA A 102 -6.28 6.33 7.88
N ALA A 103 -5.19 6.65 7.19
CA ALA A 103 -5.20 7.59 6.07
C ALA A 103 -5.33 6.87 4.72
N SER A 104 -6.58 6.69 4.26
CA SER A 104 -6.85 6.48 2.83
C SER A 104 -6.81 7.83 2.10
N VAL A 105 -6.04 7.88 1.02
CA VAL A 105 -5.74 9.08 0.23
C VAL A 105 -6.44 8.95 -1.13
N GLU A 106 -6.87 10.04 -1.75
CA GLU A 106 -7.40 9.98 -3.12
C GLU A 106 -6.25 9.70 -4.12
N SER A 107 -6.41 8.73 -5.01
CA SER A 107 -5.42 8.41 -6.05
C SER A 107 -5.25 9.60 -7.02
N PRO A 108 -4.01 9.95 -7.39
CA PRO A 108 -3.75 11.00 -8.38
C PRO A 108 -4.10 10.55 -9.81
N LYS A 109 -4.28 9.24 -10.07
CA LYS A 109 -4.70 8.72 -11.38
C LYS A 109 -6.16 8.25 -11.33
N SER A 110 -7.00 8.89 -12.15
CA SER A 110 -8.33 8.40 -12.50
C SER A 110 -8.24 7.40 -13.66
N PHE A 111 -8.96 6.28 -13.56
CA PHE A 111 -9.14 5.36 -14.68
C PHE A 111 -9.75 6.13 -15.87
N THR A 112 -9.06 6.14 -17.02
CA THR A 112 -9.56 6.63 -18.31
C THR A 112 -9.83 5.44 -19.22
#